data_AF-A0A833ULI1-F1
#
_entry.id   AF-A0A833ULI1-F1
#
_cell.length_a   1.000
_cell.length_b   1.000
_cell.length_c   1.000
_cell.angle_alpha   90.00
_cell.angle_beta   90.00
_cell.angle_gamma   90.00
#
_symmetry.space_group_name_H-M   'P 1'
#
loop_
_entity.id
_entity.type
_entity.pdbx_description
1 polymer ?
#
loop_
_entity_poly.entity_id
_entity_poly.type
_entity_poly.pdbx_seq_one_letter_code
_entity_poly.pdbx_strand_id
1 'polypeptide(L)'
;MENIQHFNHRHPLTLVLLNAVDDDLRRCEICFEIIKRVSDDGYGCKECGFYIHKSCAVFPYELQHPSHPKHCLLLELHRYEHCANCNSYKFDFKYKCPHCHEFYLCSECAFLPLTKKAENHDHPLTLIEKFSSFMCDLCLKGDNGMPYFCLTCSFMVHSKCTSLPLIEWSPTIQAAIHSHSLTRHKKKFSFTCGACGNEGKDAFYFCATCLFVAHLDCALSPSIVEVKRHKHPLNLIYSLPADQSKRRVVCQICAKTVDTNYWLYCCSSCDFVAHLHCATTEEEIDSPFMRKSKEDHNNKSIDLLHAYIVKKTKPEGDGTEIHTEIKHFSHEHDLQLTDHGSGIDKKCDGCIRSIFPPFYECAQCGFFLHKSCVELPTELRSSLHQHPLKLCSRSEQDQEFECDACGLLCNGFDYRCVKCNFDLDVQCSLIPDILTHPCHEHDHQLILASSSEAKTCSACGSEGRNNFSCVDCEFTLDFKCLTQPHTMNYKKHDHPFTLCSTSEDDSGECYCDICEEKRDPKCWFYYCADCSYPAHPGCILGKYPNFNWERILISFPQRTFKRAFHQNPLTVVLKTFDRCSVCGELILGELAEECAECNLIIHEKCVLVKN
;
A
#
# COMPACT_ATOMS: atom_id res chain seq x y z
N MET A 1 51.90 -9.85 -44.46
CA MET A 1 50.52 -9.48 -44.06
C MET A 1 49.91 -10.72 -43.44
N GLU A 2 49.55 -10.67 -42.16
CA GLU A 2 48.82 -11.74 -41.49
C GLU A 2 47.37 -11.72 -42.00
N ASN A 3 46.95 -12.79 -42.68
CA ASN A 3 45.58 -12.99 -43.12
C ASN A 3 44.96 -14.12 -42.29
N ILE A 4 43.73 -13.94 -41.84
CA ILE A 4 42.97 -14.98 -41.13
C ILE A 4 41.74 -15.39 -41.94
N GLN A 5 41.38 -16.67 -41.90
CA GLN A 5 40.07 -17.13 -42.38
C GLN A 5 39.15 -17.26 -41.16
N HIS A 6 38.17 -16.37 -41.03
CA HIS A 6 37.23 -16.40 -39.91
C HIS A 6 35.99 -17.24 -40.27
N PHE A 7 35.50 -18.10 -39.37
CA PHE A 7 34.39 -19.02 -39.66
C PHE A 7 33.10 -18.31 -40.12
N ASN A 8 32.88 -17.08 -39.64
CA ASN A 8 31.69 -16.28 -39.97
C ASN A 8 31.84 -15.40 -41.23
N HIS A 9 32.99 -15.45 -41.93
CA HIS A 9 33.18 -14.68 -43.14
C HIS A 9 33.90 -15.50 -44.22
N ARG A 10 33.35 -15.50 -45.44
CA ARG A 10 33.84 -16.37 -46.52
C ARG A 10 35.17 -15.90 -47.11
N HIS A 11 35.47 -14.61 -47.06
CA HIS A 11 36.73 -14.07 -47.57
C HIS A 11 37.81 -14.05 -46.50
N PRO A 12 39.09 -14.22 -46.87
CA PRO A 12 40.21 -14.01 -45.95
C PRO A 12 40.20 -12.58 -45.43
N LEU A 13 40.21 -12.42 -44.11
CA LEU A 13 40.31 -11.11 -43.47
C LEU A 13 41.78 -10.71 -43.37
N THR A 14 42.08 -9.52 -43.85
CA THR A 14 43.41 -8.92 -43.77
C THR A 14 43.50 -8.03 -42.54
N LEU A 15 44.66 -7.95 -41.90
CA LEU A 15 44.89 -6.97 -40.84
C LEU A 15 44.69 -5.54 -41.40
N VAL A 16 43.77 -4.78 -40.79
CA VAL A 16 43.46 -3.40 -41.19
C VAL A 16 44.02 -2.45 -40.15
N LEU A 17 45.01 -1.65 -40.54
CA LEU A 17 45.49 -0.51 -39.77
C LEU A 17 44.62 0.71 -40.14
N LEU A 18 43.85 1.23 -39.19
CA LEU A 18 42.98 2.40 -39.42
C LEU A 18 43.84 3.68 -39.41
N ASN A 19 44.08 4.27 -40.59
CA ASN A 19 44.73 5.57 -40.74
C ASN A 19 43.70 6.72 -40.78
N ALA A 20 44.11 7.91 -40.34
CA ALA A 20 43.30 9.05 -39.93
C ALA A 20 42.48 9.80 -41.01
N VAL A 21 42.11 9.18 -42.14
CA VAL A 21 41.44 9.88 -43.26
C VAL A 21 40.12 9.24 -43.71
N ASP A 22 39.62 8.20 -43.03
CA ASP A 22 38.27 7.67 -43.25
C ASP A 22 37.37 8.02 -42.06
N ASP A 23 36.34 8.83 -42.29
CA ASP A 23 35.41 9.38 -41.28
C ASP A 23 34.30 8.37 -40.87
N ASP A 24 34.40 7.13 -41.35
CA ASP A 24 33.43 6.08 -41.06
C ASP A 24 33.81 5.31 -39.77
N LEU A 25 33.02 5.51 -38.71
CA LEU A 25 33.09 4.71 -37.48
C LEU A 25 32.77 3.23 -37.77
N ARG A 26 33.79 2.41 -38.00
CA ARG A 26 33.64 0.97 -38.25
C ARG A 26 33.32 0.24 -36.94
N ARG A 27 32.22 -0.53 -36.92
CA ARG A 27 31.83 -1.39 -35.79
C ARG A 27 32.36 -2.79 -36.00
N CYS A 28 32.73 -3.44 -34.90
CA CYS A 28 33.07 -4.84 -34.91
C CYS A 28 31.81 -5.69 -35.13
N GLU A 29 31.80 -6.52 -36.16
CA GLU A 29 30.68 -7.42 -36.50
C GLU A 29 30.51 -8.56 -35.47
N ILE A 30 31.39 -8.66 -34.48
CA ILE A 30 31.32 -9.65 -33.39
C ILE A 30 30.74 -9.06 -32.10
N CYS A 31 31.35 -8.01 -31.56
CA CYS A 31 30.88 -7.44 -30.29
C CYS A 31 30.02 -6.17 -30.47
N PHE A 32 29.80 -5.71 -31.70
CA PHE A 32 29.06 -4.48 -32.07
C PHE A 32 29.60 -3.17 -31.48
N GLU A 33 30.73 -3.23 -30.77
CA GLU A 33 31.47 -2.07 -30.29
C GLU A 33 32.25 -1.38 -31.41
N ILE A 34 32.49 -0.08 -31.23
CA ILE A 34 33.28 0.73 -32.17
C ILE A 34 34.75 0.34 -32.05
N ILE A 35 35.39 0.06 -33.18
CA ILE A 35 36.84 -0.21 -33.24
C ILE A 35 37.59 1.11 -33.04
N LYS A 36 38.11 1.37 -31.83
CA LYS A 36 38.72 2.67 -31.45
C LYS A 36 40.23 2.75 -31.76
N ARG A 37 40.67 3.94 -32.17
CA ARG A 37 42.00 4.31 -32.74
C ARG A 37 43.27 3.93 -31.96
N VAL A 38 43.22 3.53 -30.69
CA VAL A 38 44.41 3.60 -29.79
C VAL A 38 44.82 2.26 -29.17
N SER A 39 44.02 1.19 -29.32
CA SER A 39 44.30 -0.09 -28.65
C SER A 39 43.83 -1.34 -29.37
N ASP A 40 43.02 -1.23 -30.43
CA ASP A 40 42.41 -2.38 -31.10
C ASP A 40 42.81 -2.48 -32.57
N ASP A 41 43.87 -3.22 -32.85
CA ASP A 41 44.10 -3.76 -34.20
C ASP A 41 42.92 -4.67 -34.58
N GLY A 42 42.47 -4.62 -35.83
CA GLY A 42 41.32 -5.39 -36.31
C GLY A 42 41.59 -6.10 -37.64
N TYR A 43 40.83 -7.15 -37.91
CA TYR A 43 40.82 -7.82 -39.21
C TYR A 43 39.60 -7.36 -40.01
N GLY A 44 39.77 -7.16 -41.31
CA GLY A 44 38.67 -6.74 -42.17
C GLY A 44 38.76 -7.21 -43.61
N CYS A 45 37.60 -7.31 -44.25
CA CYS A 45 37.43 -7.57 -45.67
C CYS A 45 36.98 -6.29 -46.37
N LYS A 46 37.82 -5.75 -47.26
CA LYS A 46 37.49 -4.54 -48.03
C LYS A 46 36.35 -4.76 -49.03
N GLU A 47 36.21 -5.98 -49.56
CA GLU A 47 35.16 -6.31 -50.54
C GLU A 47 33.76 -6.37 -49.93
N CYS A 48 33.67 -6.74 -48.65
CA CYS A 48 32.38 -6.94 -47.97
C CYS A 48 32.09 -5.92 -46.87
N GLY A 49 33.03 -5.05 -46.53
CA GLY A 49 32.87 -4.11 -45.41
C GLY A 49 32.79 -4.79 -44.03
N PHE A 50 33.27 -6.03 -43.90
CA PHE A 50 33.23 -6.82 -42.66
C PHE A 50 34.46 -6.52 -41.80
N TYR A 51 34.30 -6.12 -40.53
CA TYR A 51 35.40 -5.78 -39.62
C TYR A 51 35.24 -6.43 -38.24
N ILE A 52 36.33 -6.94 -37.66
CA ILE A 52 36.33 -7.53 -36.30
C ILE A 52 37.57 -7.13 -35.50
N HIS A 53 37.45 -7.02 -34.18
CA HIS A 53 38.62 -6.85 -33.31
C HIS A 53 39.54 -8.07 -33.37
N LYS A 54 40.85 -7.86 -33.20
CA LYS A 54 41.82 -8.97 -33.07
C LYS A 54 41.47 -9.90 -31.91
N SER A 55 40.99 -9.38 -30.79
CA SER A 55 40.48 -10.18 -29.65
C SER A 55 39.24 -11.00 -30.01
N CYS A 56 38.33 -10.44 -30.82
CA CYS A 56 37.14 -11.14 -31.29
C CYS A 56 37.43 -12.23 -32.34
N ALA A 57 38.58 -12.15 -33.03
CA ALA A 57 38.98 -13.15 -34.02
C ALA A 57 39.50 -14.46 -33.42
N VAL A 58 39.75 -14.51 -32.10
CA VAL A 58 40.34 -15.67 -31.41
C VAL A 58 39.28 -16.63 -30.84
N PHE A 59 38.01 -16.25 -30.85
CA PHE A 59 36.96 -17.11 -30.29
C PHE A 59 36.80 -18.40 -31.13
N PRO A 60 37.00 -19.59 -30.54
CA PRO A 60 36.79 -20.84 -31.25
C PRO A 60 35.30 -21.03 -31.58
N TYR A 61 35.02 -21.60 -32.76
CA TYR A 61 33.66 -21.93 -33.17
C TYR A 61 33.04 -23.01 -32.27
N GLU A 62 33.85 -23.99 -31.85
CA GLU A 62 33.47 -25.07 -30.93
C GLU A 62 34.15 -24.88 -29.58
N LEU A 63 33.37 -24.95 -28.50
CA LEU A 63 33.86 -24.84 -27.13
C LEU A 63 33.36 -26.01 -26.28
N GLN A 64 34.30 -26.76 -25.71
CA GLN A 64 34.03 -27.71 -24.64
C GLN A 64 34.08 -26.98 -23.30
N HIS A 65 32.93 -26.69 -22.71
CA HIS A 65 32.86 -25.94 -21.47
C HIS A 65 32.82 -26.89 -20.25
N PRO A 66 33.72 -26.76 -19.26
CA PRO A 66 33.77 -27.70 -18.13
C PRO A 66 32.51 -27.74 -17.24
N SER A 67 31.74 -26.65 -17.19
CA SER A 67 30.43 -26.63 -16.50
C SER A 67 29.28 -27.20 -17.34
N HIS A 68 29.52 -27.51 -18.61
CA HIS A 68 28.58 -28.22 -19.48
C HIS A 68 29.31 -29.34 -20.24
N PRO A 69 29.95 -30.29 -19.54
CA PRO A 69 30.97 -31.19 -20.11
C PRO A 69 30.41 -32.27 -21.04
N LYS A 70 29.07 -32.42 -21.08
CA LYS A 70 28.40 -33.46 -21.86
C LYS A 70 28.21 -33.08 -23.33
N HIS A 71 28.20 -31.79 -23.65
CA HIS A 71 27.92 -31.31 -25.01
C HIS A 71 28.87 -30.18 -25.42
N CYS A 72 29.24 -30.15 -26.70
CA CYS A 72 29.99 -29.04 -27.27
C CYS A 72 29.08 -27.82 -27.45
N LEU A 73 29.57 -26.64 -27.13
CA LEU A 73 28.87 -25.39 -27.39
C LEU A 73 29.35 -24.79 -28.71
N LEU A 74 28.41 -24.34 -29.54
CA LEU A 74 28.69 -23.72 -30.83
C LEU A 74 28.51 -22.20 -30.72
N LEU A 75 29.45 -21.46 -31.29
CA LEU A 75 29.39 -20.00 -31.33
C LEU A 75 28.40 -19.53 -32.39
N GLU A 76 27.27 -18.98 -31.94
CA GLU A 76 26.16 -18.51 -32.78
C GLU A 76 25.81 -17.05 -32.44
N LEU A 77 25.31 -16.30 -33.44
CA LEU A 77 24.79 -14.95 -33.25
C LEU A 77 23.35 -15.03 -32.74
N HIS A 78 23.08 -14.55 -31.52
CA HIS A 78 21.75 -14.64 -30.92
C HIS A 78 21.19 -13.28 -30.51
N ARG A 79 19.86 -13.11 -30.70
CA ARG A 79 19.08 -11.98 -30.21
C ARG A 79 18.23 -12.43 -29.03
N TYR A 80 18.24 -11.64 -27.95
CA TYR A 80 17.31 -11.70 -26.81
C TYR A 80 17.43 -12.88 -25.82
N GLU A 81 18.31 -13.85 -26.06
CA GLU A 81 18.51 -14.97 -25.12
C GLU A 81 19.39 -14.58 -23.91
N HIS A 82 19.08 -15.10 -22.72
CA HIS A 82 19.85 -14.81 -21.50
C HIS A 82 21.11 -15.68 -21.42
N CYS A 83 22.24 -15.09 -20.98
CA CYS A 83 23.40 -15.90 -20.62
C CYS A 83 23.11 -16.69 -19.32
N ALA A 84 23.24 -18.02 -19.36
CA ALA A 84 23.02 -18.93 -18.24
C ALA A 84 23.85 -18.59 -16.99
N ASN A 85 25.02 -17.96 -17.16
CA ASN A 85 25.88 -17.57 -16.05
C ASN A 85 25.60 -16.16 -15.51
N CYS A 86 25.62 -15.13 -16.36
CA CYS A 86 25.55 -13.73 -15.91
C CYS A 86 24.18 -13.07 -16.10
N ASN A 87 23.23 -13.80 -16.67
CA ASN A 87 21.85 -13.40 -16.97
C ASN A 87 21.71 -12.14 -17.87
N SER A 88 22.79 -11.78 -18.58
CA SER A 88 22.84 -10.61 -19.46
C SER A 88 22.07 -10.82 -20.77
N TYR A 89 21.34 -9.79 -21.19
CA TYR A 89 20.54 -9.74 -22.44
C TYR A 89 21.28 -9.06 -23.61
N LYS A 90 22.59 -8.81 -23.49
CA LYS A 90 23.37 -8.16 -24.56
C LYS A 90 23.25 -8.92 -25.88
N PHE A 91 23.17 -8.15 -26.98
CA PHE A 91 23.22 -8.65 -28.34
C PHE A 91 24.67 -8.87 -28.75
N ASP A 92 25.11 -10.12 -28.75
CA ASP A 92 26.48 -10.54 -29.03
C ASP A 92 26.53 -12.00 -29.52
N PHE A 93 27.72 -12.50 -29.84
CA PHE A 93 27.95 -13.92 -30.09
C PHE A 93 27.89 -14.70 -28.77
N LYS A 94 27.09 -15.77 -28.75
CA LYS A 94 26.91 -16.65 -27.60
C LYS A 94 27.23 -18.09 -27.99
N TYR A 95 27.79 -18.82 -27.04
CA TYR A 95 28.00 -20.26 -27.11
C TYR A 95 26.71 -20.97 -26.73
N LYS A 96 26.08 -21.62 -27.71
CA LYS A 96 24.82 -22.35 -27.54
C LYS A 96 25.08 -23.84 -27.53
N CYS A 97 24.39 -24.57 -26.66
CA CYS A 97 24.33 -26.02 -26.75
C CYS A 97 23.29 -26.46 -27.80
N PRO A 98 23.65 -27.25 -28.83
CA PRO A 98 22.67 -27.76 -29.81
C PRO A 98 21.70 -28.80 -29.23
N HIS A 99 22.08 -29.43 -28.11
CA HIS A 99 21.36 -30.57 -27.54
C HIS A 99 20.56 -30.25 -26.27
N CYS A 100 20.94 -29.20 -25.54
CA CYS A 100 20.23 -28.74 -24.35
C CYS A 100 19.39 -27.50 -24.69
N HIS A 101 18.10 -27.58 -24.42
CA HIS A 101 17.18 -26.45 -24.58
C HIS A 101 17.61 -25.31 -23.63
N GLU A 102 17.70 -24.08 -24.14
CA GLU A 102 17.95 -22.84 -23.39
C GLU A 102 19.34 -22.66 -22.71
N PHE A 103 20.38 -23.41 -23.11
CA PHE A 103 21.74 -23.17 -22.59
C PHE A 103 22.57 -22.25 -23.50
N TYR A 104 22.77 -21.01 -23.05
CA TYR A 104 23.58 -19.99 -23.74
C TYR A 104 24.65 -19.40 -22.81
N LEU A 105 25.90 -19.30 -23.27
CA LEU A 105 26.97 -18.57 -22.56
C LEU A 105 27.44 -17.38 -23.40
N CYS A 106 27.48 -16.17 -22.84
CA CYS A 106 28.14 -15.05 -23.52
C CYS A 106 29.65 -15.30 -23.58
N SER A 107 30.31 -14.66 -24.54
CA SER A 107 31.76 -14.80 -24.77
C SER A 107 32.59 -14.54 -23.50
N GLU A 108 32.23 -13.55 -22.68
CA GLU A 108 32.91 -13.29 -21.41
C GLU A 108 32.75 -14.45 -20.40
N CYS A 109 31.58 -15.06 -20.32
CA CYS A 109 31.29 -16.13 -19.37
C CYS A 109 31.84 -17.49 -19.80
N ALA A 110 31.98 -17.72 -21.11
CA ALA A 110 32.49 -18.94 -21.70
C ALA A 110 33.96 -19.23 -21.36
N PHE A 111 34.72 -18.21 -20.95
CA PHE A 111 36.13 -18.33 -20.59
C PHE A 111 36.40 -18.01 -19.10
N LEU A 112 35.37 -18.00 -18.25
CA LEU A 112 35.57 -17.82 -16.82
C LEU A 112 36.27 -19.05 -16.20
N PRO A 113 37.13 -18.84 -15.20
CA PRO A 113 37.81 -19.95 -14.52
C PRO A 113 36.79 -20.80 -13.74
N LEU A 114 36.74 -22.10 -14.02
CA LEU A 114 35.83 -23.05 -13.35
C LEU A 114 36.04 -23.07 -11.83
N THR A 115 37.29 -22.93 -11.40
CA THR A 115 37.64 -22.84 -9.98
C THR A 115 38.42 -21.56 -9.76
N LYS A 116 37.97 -20.76 -8.79
CA LYS A 116 38.64 -19.53 -8.38
C LYS A 116 38.79 -19.50 -6.87
N LYS A 117 39.95 -19.04 -6.39
CA LYS A 117 40.09 -18.62 -4.99
C LYS A 117 39.53 -17.21 -4.90
N ALA A 118 38.44 -17.02 -4.17
CA ALA A 118 37.87 -15.70 -3.97
C ALA A 118 38.64 -14.97 -2.86
N GLU A 119 38.82 -13.66 -3.00
CA GLU A 119 39.50 -12.85 -1.97
C GLU A 119 38.72 -12.85 -0.64
N ASN A 120 37.43 -13.17 -0.70
CA ASN A 120 36.50 -13.20 0.42
C ASN A 120 36.19 -14.62 0.93
N HIS A 121 36.90 -15.66 0.45
CA HIS A 121 36.68 -17.02 0.88
C HIS A 121 37.94 -17.90 0.79
N ASP A 122 38.28 -18.57 1.90
CA ASP A 122 39.55 -19.31 2.01
C ASP A 122 39.59 -20.61 1.19
N HIS A 123 38.43 -21.21 0.93
CA HIS A 123 38.34 -22.44 0.13
C HIS A 123 38.18 -22.13 -1.37
N PRO A 124 38.62 -23.03 -2.26
CA PRO A 124 38.34 -22.91 -3.69
C PRO A 124 36.84 -22.96 -3.95
N LEU A 125 36.35 -22.02 -4.76
CA LEU A 125 34.97 -22.00 -5.24
C LEU A 125 34.90 -22.59 -6.63
N THR A 126 33.93 -23.47 -6.86
CA THR A 126 33.69 -24.11 -8.16
C THR A 126 32.39 -23.58 -8.76
N LEU A 127 32.42 -23.15 -10.01
CA LEU A 127 31.22 -22.74 -10.75
C LEU A 127 30.38 -23.99 -11.05
N ILE A 128 29.14 -24.02 -10.54
CA ILE A 128 28.22 -25.14 -10.71
C ILE A 128 27.01 -24.73 -11.56
N GLU A 129 26.55 -25.65 -12.42
CA GLU A 129 25.29 -25.51 -13.14
C GLU A 129 24.13 -25.76 -12.18
N LYS A 130 23.24 -24.78 -12.00
CA LYS A 130 22.05 -24.90 -11.15
C LYS A 130 20.83 -24.41 -11.91
N PHE A 131 19.78 -25.24 -11.97
CA PHE A 131 18.53 -24.98 -12.70
C PHE A 131 17.43 -24.29 -11.86
N SER A 132 17.78 -23.76 -10.68
CA SER A 132 16.83 -23.13 -9.76
C SER A 132 17.46 -21.93 -9.07
N SER A 133 16.60 -21.00 -8.64
CA SER A 133 17.01 -19.79 -7.94
C SER A 133 17.89 -20.12 -6.73
N PHE A 134 18.85 -19.24 -6.46
CA PHE A 134 19.70 -19.33 -5.28
C PHE A 134 19.89 -17.95 -4.67
N MET A 135 20.05 -17.93 -3.34
CA MET A 135 20.41 -16.73 -2.61
C MET A 135 21.92 -16.63 -2.52
N CYS A 136 22.48 -15.51 -2.96
CA CYS A 136 23.90 -15.25 -2.80
C CYS A 136 24.24 -14.98 -1.35
N ASP A 137 25.21 -15.74 -0.83
CA ASP A 137 25.69 -15.67 0.55
C ASP A 137 26.37 -14.35 0.92
N LEU A 138 26.69 -13.50 -0.07
CA LEU A 138 27.40 -12.22 0.10
C LEU A 138 26.51 -10.99 -0.07
N CYS A 139 25.59 -10.97 -1.04
CA CYS A 139 24.72 -9.80 -1.27
C CYS A 139 23.24 -10.04 -0.93
N LEU A 140 22.89 -11.25 -0.46
CA LEU A 140 21.54 -11.62 -0.01
C LEU A 140 20.44 -11.39 -1.05
N LYS A 141 20.79 -11.34 -2.33
CA LYS A 141 19.84 -11.28 -3.44
C LYS A 141 19.72 -12.64 -4.10
N GLY A 142 18.51 -12.96 -4.57
CA GLY A 142 18.23 -14.13 -5.38
C GLY A 142 18.68 -13.94 -6.82
N ASP A 143 19.23 -14.98 -7.42
CA ASP A 143 19.57 -15.04 -8.85
C ASP A 143 19.31 -16.44 -9.40
N ASN A 144 19.08 -16.51 -10.70
CA ASN A 144 18.85 -17.74 -11.46
C ASN A 144 20.08 -18.15 -12.29
N GLY A 145 21.17 -17.36 -12.23
CA GLY A 145 22.43 -17.67 -12.89
C GLY A 145 23.21 -18.83 -12.27
N MET A 146 24.44 -19.03 -12.72
CA MET A 146 25.33 -20.07 -12.17
C MET A 146 26.11 -19.55 -10.95
N PRO A 147 25.99 -20.17 -9.77
CA PRO A 147 26.76 -19.78 -8.60
C PRO A 147 28.18 -20.37 -8.59
N TYR A 148 29.08 -19.64 -7.95
CA TYR A 148 30.29 -20.22 -7.39
C TYR A 148 29.97 -20.87 -6.05
N PHE A 149 30.27 -22.16 -5.92
CA PHE A 149 29.96 -22.97 -4.76
C PHE A 149 31.23 -23.55 -4.13
N CYS A 150 31.35 -23.41 -2.82
CA CYS A 150 32.35 -24.09 -2.02
C CYS A 150 31.80 -25.46 -1.58
N LEU A 151 32.45 -26.53 -2.03
CA LEU A 151 32.12 -27.90 -1.62
C LEU A 151 32.41 -28.16 -0.13
N THR A 152 33.34 -27.43 0.48
CA THR A 152 33.79 -27.65 1.86
C THR A 152 32.83 -27.07 2.90
N CYS A 153 32.31 -25.87 2.67
CA CYS A 153 31.49 -25.15 3.66
C CYS A 153 30.11 -24.74 3.12
N SER A 154 29.75 -25.20 1.92
CA SER A 154 28.48 -24.90 1.25
C SER A 154 28.24 -23.40 0.96
N PHE A 155 29.31 -22.59 0.91
CA PHE A 155 29.26 -21.17 0.55
C PHE A 155 28.92 -20.99 -0.94
N MET A 156 27.94 -20.15 -1.26
CA MET A 156 27.35 -19.98 -2.59
C MET A 156 27.21 -18.50 -2.93
N VAL A 157 27.90 -18.03 -3.98
CA VAL A 157 27.91 -16.60 -4.36
C VAL A 157 27.72 -16.40 -5.85
N HIS A 158 27.18 -15.24 -6.24
CA HIS A 158 27.14 -14.83 -7.65
C HIS A 158 28.57 -14.75 -8.23
N SER A 159 28.71 -15.04 -9.52
CA SER A 159 29.96 -14.84 -10.27
C SER A 159 30.56 -13.44 -10.05
N LYS A 160 29.72 -12.40 -10.12
CA LYS A 160 30.11 -10.99 -9.91
C LYS A 160 30.50 -10.68 -8.46
N CYS A 161 30.01 -11.44 -7.47
CA CYS A 161 30.28 -11.21 -6.06
C CYS A 161 31.63 -11.81 -5.59
N THR A 162 32.29 -12.62 -6.41
CA THR A 162 33.60 -13.24 -6.08
C THR A 162 34.77 -12.25 -6.02
N SER A 163 34.58 -11.03 -6.54
CA SER A 163 35.61 -9.98 -6.63
C SER A 163 35.31 -8.76 -5.73
N LEU A 164 34.30 -8.84 -4.85
CA LEU A 164 33.94 -7.74 -3.95
C LEU A 164 34.69 -7.88 -2.61
N PRO A 165 35.36 -6.82 -2.12
CA PRO A 165 36.05 -6.84 -0.83
C PRO A 165 35.06 -6.93 0.35
N LEU A 166 35.45 -7.67 1.41
CA LEU A 166 34.66 -8.03 2.61
C LEU A 166 34.13 -6.85 3.48
N ILE A 167 34.30 -5.60 3.06
CA ILE A 167 34.14 -4.44 3.95
C ILE A 167 32.66 -4.13 4.27
N GLU A 168 31.67 -4.65 3.51
CA GLU A 168 30.24 -4.35 3.78
C GLU A 168 29.39 -5.45 4.42
N TRP A 169 29.84 -6.70 4.57
CA TRP A 169 29.03 -7.74 5.25
C TRP A 169 29.88 -8.87 5.84
N SER A 170 30.14 -8.81 7.14
CA SER A 170 30.86 -9.86 7.86
C SER A 170 29.93 -11.07 8.16
N PRO A 171 30.42 -12.33 8.04
CA PRO A 171 29.69 -13.55 8.42
C PRO A 171 29.48 -13.70 9.94
N THR A 172 30.13 -12.80 10.70
CA THR A 172 29.94 -12.61 12.13
C THR A 172 29.45 -11.20 12.35
N ILE A 173 28.25 -11.04 12.89
CA ILE A 173 27.75 -9.71 13.28
C ILE A 173 28.02 -9.52 14.78
N GLN A 174 28.59 -8.37 15.12
CA GLN A 174 28.46 -7.80 16.46
C GLN A 174 27.25 -6.89 16.38
N ALA A 175 26.06 -7.48 16.55
CA ALA A 175 24.84 -6.68 16.55
C ALA A 175 24.95 -5.67 17.70
N ALA A 176 24.57 -4.41 17.48
CA ALA A 176 24.49 -3.40 18.56
C ALA A 176 23.54 -3.80 19.71
N ILE A 177 22.85 -4.91 19.50
CA ILE A 177 21.61 -5.39 20.11
C ILE A 177 21.87 -6.69 20.89
N HIS A 178 23.02 -7.34 20.67
CA HIS A 178 23.45 -8.55 21.38
C HIS A 178 24.95 -8.53 21.62
N SER A 179 25.36 -8.62 22.89
CA SER A 179 26.74 -8.38 23.34
C SER A 179 27.76 -9.41 22.84
N HIS A 180 27.29 -10.55 22.33
CA HIS A 180 28.13 -11.60 21.80
C HIS A 180 28.02 -11.69 20.28
N SER A 181 29.14 -12.03 19.64
CA SER A 181 29.22 -12.32 18.22
C SER A 181 28.26 -13.43 17.81
N LEU A 182 27.49 -13.18 16.76
CA LEU A 182 26.57 -14.13 16.13
C LEU A 182 27.18 -14.65 14.84
N THR A 183 27.23 -15.98 14.68
CA THR A 183 27.76 -16.65 13.48
C THR A 183 26.62 -17.21 12.65
N ARG A 184 26.69 -17.07 11.32
CA ARG A 184 25.68 -17.62 10.42
C ARG A 184 25.84 -19.13 10.25
N HIS A 185 24.75 -19.88 10.38
CA HIS A 185 24.68 -21.30 10.08
C HIS A 185 23.52 -21.60 9.13
N LYS A 186 23.60 -22.73 8.42
CA LYS A 186 22.53 -23.26 7.57
C LYS A 186 22.35 -24.73 7.87
N LYS A 187 21.20 -25.12 8.40
CA LYS A 187 20.87 -26.53 8.68
C LYS A 187 19.38 -26.80 8.48
N LYS A 188 19.04 -28.03 8.07
CA LYS A 188 17.66 -28.46 7.78
C LYS A 188 16.94 -29.00 9.03
N PHE A 189 16.88 -28.22 10.11
CA PHE A 189 16.03 -28.53 11.26
C PHE A 189 15.25 -27.29 11.65
N SER A 190 14.08 -27.47 12.26
CA SER A 190 13.29 -26.36 12.77
C SER A 190 13.79 -25.91 14.14
N PHE A 191 13.77 -24.61 14.38
CA PHE A 191 14.14 -24.01 15.66
C PHE A 191 13.16 -22.90 16.01
N THR A 192 13.04 -22.56 17.30
CA THR A 192 12.30 -21.37 17.73
C THR A 192 13.26 -20.18 17.73
N CYS A 193 12.90 -19.11 17.02
CA CYS A 193 13.70 -17.89 17.00
C CYS A 193 13.62 -17.19 18.37
N GLY A 194 14.76 -16.98 19.02
CA GLY A 194 14.86 -16.28 20.31
C GLY A 194 14.53 -14.79 20.23
N ALA A 195 14.41 -14.22 19.03
CA ALA A 195 14.01 -12.83 18.83
C ALA A 195 12.50 -12.67 18.61
N CYS A 196 11.83 -13.51 17.83
CA CYS A 196 10.41 -13.32 17.50
C CYS A 196 9.47 -14.45 17.98
N GLY A 197 10.02 -15.54 18.50
CA GLY A 197 9.24 -16.70 18.96
C GLY A 197 8.67 -17.59 17.86
N ASN A 198 8.80 -17.20 16.59
CA ASN A 198 8.30 -18.00 15.47
C ASN A 198 9.27 -19.12 15.08
N GLU A 199 8.72 -20.17 14.44
CA GLU A 199 9.51 -21.27 13.89
C GLU A 199 10.41 -20.76 12.74
N GLY A 200 11.71 -21.02 12.83
CA GLY A 200 12.68 -20.80 11.78
C GLY A 200 13.05 -22.07 11.05
N LYS A 201 13.24 -21.94 9.74
CA LYS A 201 13.71 -22.98 8.84
C LYS A 201 14.93 -22.44 8.11
N ASP A 202 15.88 -23.33 7.81
CA ASP A 202 17.07 -23.06 7.01
C ASP A 202 18.22 -22.29 7.69
N ALA A 203 18.46 -21.05 7.26
CA ALA A 203 19.61 -20.27 7.68
C ALA A 203 19.27 -19.45 8.93
N PHE A 204 20.23 -19.31 9.84
CA PHE A 204 20.05 -18.62 11.11
C PHE A 204 21.36 -18.05 11.64
N TYR A 205 21.24 -17.09 12.54
CA TYR A 205 22.35 -16.66 13.38
C TYR A 205 22.35 -17.44 14.69
N PHE A 206 23.54 -17.86 15.11
CA PHE A 206 23.75 -18.59 16.35
C PHE A 206 24.85 -17.92 17.17
N CYS A 207 24.61 -17.75 18.46
CA CYS A 207 25.65 -17.39 19.41
C CYS A 207 26.11 -18.63 20.17
N ALA A 208 27.38 -19.01 20.02
CA ALA A 208 27.95 -20.11 20.79
C ALA A 208 28.03 -19.82 22.31
N THR A 209 28.10 -18.54 22.70
CA THR A 209 28.28 -18.14 24.11
C THR A 209 27.01 -18.28 24.94
N CYS A 210 25.86 -17.88 24.39
CA CYS A 210 24.58 -17.89 25.11
C CYS A 210 23.52 -18.79 24.47
N LEU A 211 23.92 -19.56 23.45
CA LEU A 211 23.06 -20.46 22.69
C LEU A 211 21.86 -19.78 22.02
N PHE A 212 21.90 -18.46 21.87
CA PHE A 212 20.87 -17.70 21.18
C PHE A 212 20.81 -18.07 19.69
N VAL A 213 19.61 -18.36 19.19
CA VAL A 213 19.34 -18.65 17.78
C VAL A 213 18.30 -17.66 17.28
N ALA A 214 18.52 -17.02 16.14
CA ALA A 214 17.53 -16.12 15.53
C ALA A 214 17.51 -16.24 14.01
N HIS A 215 16.37 -15.88 13.40
CA HIS A 215 16.30 -15.65 11.96
C HIS A 215 17.31 -14.57 11.55
N LEU A 216 17.75 -14.61 10.29
CA LEU A 216 18.70 -13.62 9.76
C LEU A 216 18.16 -12.20 9.94
N ASP A 217 16.92 -11.98 9.54
CA ASP A 217 16.29 -10.66 9.55
C ASP A 217 15.98 -10.18 10.98
N CYS A 218 15.63 -11.11 11.88
CA CYS A 218 15.43 -10.79 13.28
C CYS A 218 16.72 -10.29 13.94
N ALA A 219 17.84 -10.96 13.69
CA ALA A 219 19.14 -10.56 14.27
C ALA A 219 19.66 -9.22 13.72
N LEU A 220 19.17 -8.81 12.54
CA LEU A 220 19.51 -7.57 11.87
C LEU A 220 18.45 -6.47 12.09
N SER A 221 17.44 -6.71 12.93
CA SER A 221 16.39 -5.73 13.20
C SER A 221 16.98 -4.44 13.80
N PRO A 222 16.58 -3.26 13.32
CA PRO A 222 17.17 -1.99 13.77
C PRO A 222 16.82 -1.69 15.24
N SER A 223 17.71 -1.02 15.97
CA SER A 223 17.45 -0.70 17.38
C SER A 223 16.34 0.34 17.58
N ILE A 224 16.09 1.16 16.57
CA ILE A 224 15.07 2.21 16.55
C ILE A 224 14.33 2.14 15.21
N VAL A 225 12.99 2.22 15.25
CA VAL A 225 12.12 2.31 14.07
C VAL A 225 11.13 3.45 14.22
N GLU A 226 10.78 4.09 13.10
CA GLU A 226 9.68 5.05 13.02
C GLU A 226 8.58 4.40 12.18
N VAL A 227 7.40 4.21 12.79
CA VAL A 227 6.25 3.54 12.15
C VAL A 227 5.19 4.56 11.76
N LYS A 228 4.47 4.33 10.66
CA LYS A 228 3.45 5.25 10.12
C LYS A 228 2.36 5.62 11.13
N ARG A 229 1.95 4.62 11.92
CA ARG A 229 0.86 4.71 12.90
C ARG A 229 1.27 5.37 14.22
N HIS A 230 2.53 5.79 14.36
CA HIS A 230 3.01 6.39 15.60
C HIS A 230 4.07 7.48 15.38
N LYS A 231 3.85 8.67 15.96
CA LYS A 231 4.73 9.83 15.74
C LYS A 231 6.09 9.74 16.44
N HIS A 232 6.24 8.90 17.45
CA HIS A 232 7.49 8.77 18.19
C HIS A 232 8.31 7.58 17.69
N PRO A 233 9.64 7.65 17.77
CA PRO A 233 10.50 6.50 17.49
C PRO A 233 10.26 5.39 18.51
N LEU A 234 10.14 4.16 18.01
CA LEU A 234 10.03 2.97 18.82
C LEU A 234 11.41 2.36 19.04
N ASN A 235 11.68 1.94 20.27
CA ASN A 235 12.92 1.29 20.66
C ASN A 235 12.71 -0.22 20.75
N LEU A 236 13.69 -0.98 20.26
CA LEU A 236 13.71 -2.43 20.39
C LEU A 236 14.01 -2.82 21.85
N ILE A 237 13.13 -3.63 22.43
CA ILE A 237 13.29 -4.23 23.76
C ILE A 237 13.33 -5.75 23.62
N TYR A 238 14.21 -6.41 24.38
CA TYR A 238 14.47 -7.84 24.27
C TYR A 238 13.53 -8.73 25.09
N SER A 239 13.04 -8.19 26.20
CA SER A 239 12.10 -8.84 27.11
C SER A 239 11.62 -7.79 28.12
N LEU A 240 10.32 -7.73 28.42
CA LEU A 240 9.82 -6.85 29.49
C LEU A 240 10.11 -7.48 30.87
N PRO A 241 10.53 -6.70 31.90
CA PRO A 241 10.75 -7.22 33.25
C PRO A 241 9.48 -7.86 33.84
N ALA A 242 9.64 -8.97 34.55
CA ALA A 242 8.56 -9.82 35.08
C ALA A 242 7.57 -9.13 36.04
N ASP A 243 7.82 -7.89 36.47
CA ASP A 243 6.96 -7.13 37.40
C ASP A 243 5.74 -6.47 36.72
N GLN A 244 5.68 -6.50 35.38
CA GLN A 244 4.50 -6.09 34.58
C GLN A 244 3.65 -7.28 34.07
N SER A 245 4.01 -8.52 34.45
CA SER A 245 3.44 -9.80 33.98
C SER A 245 1.94 -10.02 34.21
N LYS A 246 1.23 -9.05 34.80
CA LYS A 246 -0.23 -9.09 34.98
C LYS A 246 -1.03 -8.33 33.93
N ARG A 247 -0.39 -7.52 33.07
CA ARG A 247 -1.09 -6.80 31.98
C ARG A 247 -0.85 -7.50 30.65
N ARG A 248 -1.92 -7.88 29.96
CA ARG A 248 -1.86 -8.34 28.56
C ARG A 248 -1.30 -7.20 27.71
N VAL A 249 -0.15 -7.43 27.08
CA VAL A 249 0.44 -6.47 26.14
C VAL A 249 -0.10 -6.77 24.75
N VAL A 250 -0.61 -5.74 24.06
CA VAL A 250 -1.25 -5.86 22.76
C VAL A 250 -0.47 -5.04 21.75
N CYS A 251 -0.22 -5.62 20.57
CA CYS A 251 0.39 -4.92 19.45
C CYS A 251 -0.65 -4.00 18.81
N GLN A 252 -0.42 -2.69 18.80
CA GLN A 252 -1.36 -1.74 18.21
C GLN A 252 -1.30 -1.65 16.68
N ILE A 253 -0.43 -2.43 16.04
CA ILE A 253 -0.38 -2.54 14.57
C ILE A 253 -1.31 -3.65 14.08
N CYS A 254 -1.29 -4.83 14.72
CA CYS A 254 -2.06 -6.00 14.27
C CYS A 254 -3.22 -6.40 15.21
N ALA A 255 -3.37 -5.71 16.34
CA ALA A 255 -4.36 -6.00 17.38
C ALA A 255 -4.31 -7.45 17.89
N LYS A 256 -3.10 -8.02 18.03
CA LYS A 256 -2.87 -9.34 18.62
C LYS A 256 -2.01 -9.22 19.87
N THR A 257 -2.16 -10.18 20.78
CA THR A 257 -1.34 -10.27 22.00
C THR A 257 0.15 -10.41 21.65
N VAL A 258 0.99 -9.69 22.39
CA VAL A 258 2.45 -9.75 22.29
C VAL A 258 2.97 -10.71 23.34
N ASP A 259 3.75 -11.70 22.92
CA ASP A 259 4.53 -12.51 23.85
C ASP A 259 5.76 -11.71 24.29
N THR A 260 5.73 -11.24 25.53
CA THR A 260 6.73 -10.37 26.15
C THR A 260 8.06 -11.07 26.45
N ASN A 261 8.14 -12.39 26.22
CA ASN A 261 9.39 -13.16 26.33
C ASN A 261 10.30 -12.98 25.10
N TYR A 262 9.77 -12.41 24.01
CA TYR A 262 10.48 -12.15 22.78
C TYR A 262 10.66 -10.65 22.53
N TRP A 263 11.41 -10.32 21.48
CA TRP A 263 11.72 -8.95 21.14
C TRP A 263 10.48 -8.22 20.63
N LEU A 264 10.33 -6.97 21.05
CA LEU A 264 9.22 -6.09 20.70
C LEU A 264 9.72 -4.66 20.56
N TYR A 265 8.96 -3.83 19.86
CA TYR A 265 9.20 -2.39 19.80
C TYR A 265 8.24 -1.66 20.73
N CYS A 266 8.75 -0.72 21.51
CA CYS A 266 7.91 0.16 22.31
C CYS A 266 8.34 1.61 22.22
N CYS A 267 7.39 2.52 22.40
CA CYS A 267 7.67 3.93 22.54
C CYS A 267 8.13 4.24 23.97
N SER A 268 9.13 5.10 24.12
CA SER A 268 9.57 5.56 25.46
C SER A 268 8.69 6.66 26.04
N SER A 269 7.90 7.33 25.18
CA SER A 269 7.09 8.50 25.54
C SER A 269 5.60 8.17 25.75
N CYS A 270 5.14 6.98 25.35
CA CYS A 270 3.75 6.55 25.51
C CYS A 270 3.64 5.02 25.50
N ASP A 271 2.44 4.50 25.74
CA ASP A 271 2.17 3.06 25.84
C ASP A 271 2.10 2.34 24.47
N PHE A 272 2.79 2.86 23.45
CA PHE A 272 2.77 2.24 22.12
C PHE A 272 3.67 1.00 22.10
N VAL A 273 3.14 -0.15 21.69
CA VAL A 273 3.84 -1.44 21.60
C VAL A 273 3.49 -2.13 20.28
N ALA A 274 4.51 -2.71 19.63
CA ALA A 274 4.37 -3.49 18.42
C ALA A 274 5.23 -4.76 18.44
N HIS A 275 4.79 -5.82 17.75
CA HIS A 275 5.64 -6.98 17.50
C HIS A 275 6.86 -6.59 16.65
N LEU A 276 7.98 -7.32 16.81
CA LEU A 276 9.20 -7.16 16.01
C LEU A 276 8.89 -7.05 14.53
N HIS A 277 8.20 -8.05 13.97
CA HIS A 277 7.89 -8.09 12.54
C HIS A 277 6.84 -7.07 12.10
N CYS A 278 5.90 -6.69 12.97
CA CYS A 278 4.89 -5.69 12.63
C CYS A 278 5.50 -4.30 12.44
N ALA A 279 6.49 -3.94 13.25
CA ALA A 279 7.14 -2.63 13.15
C ALA A 279 8.22 -2.56 12.05
N THR A 280 8.65 -3.71 11.52
CA THR A 280 9.71 -3.79 10.50
C THR A 280 9.21 -4.09 9.09
N THR A 281 7.89 -4.13 8.86
CA THR A 281 7.37 -4.32 7.49
C THR A 281 7.62 -3.08 6.65
N GLU A 282 7.87 -3.26 5.34
CA GLU A 282 8.00 -2.13 4.40
C GLU A 282 6.70 -1.28 4.36
N GLU A 283 5.57 -1.90 4.65
CA GLU A 283 4.26 -1.24 4.73
C GLU A 283 4.11 -0.34 5.97
N GLU A 284 4.86 -0.54 7.05
CA GLU A 284 4.72 0.22 8.30
C GLU A 284 5.89 1.20 8.55
N ILE A 285 7.07 0.97 7.98
CA ILE A 285 8.23 1.86 8.16
C ILE A 285 8.03 3.18 7.39
N ASP A 286 8.27 4.33 8.06
CA ASP A 286 8.37 5.62 7.37
C ASP A 286 9.74 5.76 6.69
N SER A 287 9.77 5.89 5.36
CA SER A 287 10.99 5.82 4.56
C SER A 287 11.61 7.21 4.34
N PRO A 288 12.47 7.65 5.28
CA PRO A 288 13.72 8.30 4.87
C PRO A 288 14.99 7.84 5.61
N PHE A 289 14.94 6.87 6.54
CA PHE A 289 16.03 6.69 7.54
C PHE A 289 17.03 5.55 7.34
N MET A 290 17.06 4.87 6.18
CA MET A 290 18.19 3.99 5.86
C MET A 290 19.43 4.86 5.53
N ARG A 291 20.19 5.18 6.60
CA ARG A 291 21.41 6.01 6.72
C ARG A 291 21.18 7.51 7.00
N LYS A 292 21.01 7.87 8.28
CA LYS A 292 21.60 9.10 8.85
C LYS A 292 21.87 8.94 10.34
N SER A 293 23.11 9.24 10.73
CA SER A 293 23.55 9.46 12.10
C SER A 293 22.94 10.75 12.66
N LYS A 294 22.85 10.79 14.00
CA LYS A 294 22.45 11.89 14.90
C LYS A 294 22.61 13.33 14.37
N GLU A 295 21.73 14.21 14.88
CA GLU A 295 21.58 15.69 14.69
C GLU A 295 20.51 16.03 13.63
N ASP A 296 19.44 16.81 13.84
CA ASP A 296 19.06 17.82 14.83
C ASP A 296 17.52 17.83 15.00
N HIS A 297 17.00 17.83 16.23
CA HIS A 297 15.63 18.25 16.50
C HIS A 297 15.59 19.77 16.59
N ASN A 298 15.41 20.44 15.44
CA ASN A 298 15.08 21.85 15.46
C ASN A 298 13.55 22.02 15.42
N ASN A 299 13.02 22.38 16.58
CA ASN A 299 11.65 22.77 16.85
C ASN A 299 11.31 24.02 16.00
N LYS A 300 10.65 23.84 14.86
CA LYS A 300 9.96 24.95 14.19
C LYS A 300 8.55 25.03 14.75
N SER A 301 8.38 26.01 15.61
CA SER A 301 7.11 26.50 16.12
C SER A 301 6.12 26.76 14.99
N ILE A 302 4.98 26.09 15.15
CA ILE A 302 3.64 26.30 14.62
C ILE A 302 3.31 27.79 14.41
N ASP A 303 3.02 28.20 13.17
CA ASP A 303 2.33 29.49 12.92
C ASP A 303 1.53 29.56 11.59
N LEU A 304 1.11 28.42 11.01
CA LEU A 304 0.32 28.38 9.76
C LEU A 304 -0.85 27.36 9.76
N LEU A 305 -1.31 26.87 10.92
CA LEU A 305 -2.19 25.69 11.00
C LEU A 305 -3.70 25.91 10.80
N HIS A 306 -4.21 27.14 10.76
CA HIS A 306 -5.67 27.36 10.73
C HIS A 306 -6.21 27.51 9.31
N ALA A 307 -7.25 26.74 8.99
CA ALA A 307 -7.95 26.74 7.70
C ALA A 307 -8.83 28.00 7.47
N TYR A 308 -8.83 28.95 8.42
CA TYR A 308 -9.68 30.13 8.41
C TYR A 308 -8.98 31.35 9.01
N ILE A 309 -9.52 32.52 8.67
CA ILE A 309 -9.10 33.83 9.17
C ILE A 309 -10.24 34.44 9.97
N VAL A 310 -9.98 34.83 11.21
CA VAL A 310 -10.97 35.50 12.08
C VAL A 310 -11.17 36.95 11.65
N LYS A 311 -12.44 37.37 11.52
CA LYS A 311 -12.82 38.75 11.20
C LYS A 311 -13.42 39.50 12.39
N LYS A 312 -14.23 38.84 13.21
CA LYS A 312 -14.86 39.42 14.40
C LYS A 312 -14.84 38.45 15.56
N THR A 313 -14.59 38.98 16.76
CA THR A 313 -14.68 38.24 18.01
C THR A 313 -15.68 38.90 18.97
N LYS A 314 -16.24 38.09 19.87
CA LYS A 314 -17.00 38.58 21.03
C LYS A 314 -16.42 37.98 22.31
N PRO A 315 -16.28 38.78 23.39
CA PRO A 315 -15.86 38.27 24.68
C PRO A 315 -17.01 37.50 25.34
N GLU A 316 -16.71 36.32 25.85
CA GLU A 316 -17.61 35.52 26.69
C GLU A 316 -17.37 35.83 28.19
N GLY A 317 -18.33 35.49 29.04
CA GLY A 317 -18.33 35.85 30.47
C GLY A 317 -17.15 35.28 31.29
N ASP A 318 -16.36 34.35 30.73
CA ASP A 318 -15.19 33.73 31.35
C ASP A 318 -13.84 34.25 30.79
N GLY A 319 -13.86 35.18 29.84
CA GLY A 319 -12.66 35.72 29.19
C GLY A 319 -12.23 34.99 27.90
N THR A 320 -12.96 33.98 27.44
CA THR A 320 -12.72 33.30 26.15
C THR A 320 -13.25 34.16 25.00
N GLU A 321 -12.47 34.30 23.92
CA GLU A 321 -12.89 35.03 22.71
C GLU A 321 -13.59 34.10 21.73
N ILE A 322 -14.86 34.34 21.44
CA ILE A 322 -15.61 33.59 20.43
C ILE A 322 -15.42 34.25 19.07
N HIS A 323 -14.98 33.48 18.07
CA HIS A 323 -14.93 33.92 16.68
C HIS A 323 -16.36 33.96 16.10
N THR A 324 -16.92 35.15 15.89
CA THR A 324 -18.31 35.30 15.40
C THR A 324 -18.42 35.44 13.89
N GLU A 325 -17.34 35.85 13.23
CA GLU A 325 -17.28 35.97 11.77
C GLU A 325 -15.89 35.54 11.31
N ILE A 326 -15.86 34.66 10.31
CA ILE A 326 -14.62 34.09 9.77
C ILE A 326 -14.65 34.07 8.24
N LYS A 327 -13.46 34.11 7.64
CA LYS A 327 -13.24 33.74 6.23
C LYS A 327 -12.61 32.36 6.17
N HIS A 328 -13.33 31.38 5.67
CA HIS A 328 -12.86 29.99 5.58
C HIS A 328 -12.30 29.69 4.18
N PHE A 329 -11.27 28.83 4.06
CA PHE A 329 -10.64 28.55 2.77
C PHE A 329 -11.59 27.89 1.73
N SER A 330 -12.60 27.17 2.21
CA SER A 330 -13.50 26.37 1.36
C SER A 330 -14.61 27.19 0.70
N HIS A 331 -14.80 28.45 1.08
CA HIS A 331 -15.95 29.22 0.67
C HIS A 331 -15.62 30.70 0.50
N GLU A 332 -16.16 31.33 -0.54
CA GLU A 332 -15.79 32.70 -0.91
C GLU A 332 -16.37 33.76 0.05
N HIS A 333 -17.61 33.54 0.52
CA HIS A 333 -18.28 34.44 1.45
C HIS A 333 -17.83 34.21 2.90
N ASP A 334 -17.97 35.24 3.71
CA ASP A 334 -17.75 35.15 5.15
C ASP A 334 -18.83 34.30 5.82
N LEU A 335 -18.41 33.51 6.81
CA LEU A 335 -19.30 32.68 7.62
C LEU A 335 -19.52 33.33 8.97
N GLN A 336 -20.77 33.31 9.43
CA GLN A 336 -21.19 33.87 10.72
C GLN A 336 -21.60 32.75 11.66
N LEU A 337 -21.21 32.87 12.93
CA LEU A 337 -21.60 31.91 13.97
C LEU A 337 -23.06 32.15 14.37
N THR A 338 -23.84 31.08 14.34
CA THR A 338 -25.26 31.07 14.69
C THR A 338 -25.50 30.08 15.82
N ASP A 339 -26.03 30.59 16.94
CA ASP A 339 -26.31 29.81 18.16
C ASP A 339 -27.82 29.49 18.33
N HIS A 340 -28.64 29.92 17.37
CA HIS A 340 -30.10 29.81 17.43
C HIS A 340 -30.68 29.30 16.11
N GLY A 341 -31.61 28.34 16.18
CA GLY A 341 -32.30 27.77 15.02
C GLY A 341 -32.46 26.25 15.10
N SER A 342 -33.47 25.70 14.42
CA SER A 342 -33.61 24.25 14.26
C SER A 342 -32.65 23.79 13.17
N GLY A 343 -31.64 23.01 13.53
CA GLY A 343 -30.69 22.41 12.60
C GLY A 343 -31.15 21.08 12.00
N ILE A 344 -32.36 20.63 12.33
CA ILE A 344 -32.87 19.27 12.06
C ILE A 344 -32.82 18.90 10.56
N ASP A 345 -32.99 19.87 9.66
CA ASP A 345 -32.96 19.65 8.21
C ASP A 345 -31.68 20.16 7.51
N LYS A 346 -30.75 20.78 8.23
CA LYS A 346 -29.51 21.31 7.65
C LYS A 346 -28.37 20.29 7.80
N LYS A 347 -27.55 20.12 6.76
CA LYS A 347 -26.32 19.33 6.79
C LYS A 347 -25.09 20.23 6.72
N CYS A 348 -24.02 19.82 7.40
CA CYS A 348 -22.71 20.45 7.29
C CYS A 348 -22.09 20.11 5.93
N ASP A 349 -21.63 21.11 5.18
CA ASP A 349 -20.99 20.93 3.87
C ASP A 349 -19.60 20.31 3.95
N GLY A 350 -18.98 20.31 5.14
CA GLY A 350 -17.69 19.69 5.37
C GLY A 350 -17.80 18.19 5.60
N CYS A 351 -18.65 17.75 6.54
CA CYS A 351 -18.73 16.35 6.97
C CYS A 351 -20.02 15.63 6.56
N ILE A 352 -20.97 16.33 5.92
CA ILE A 352 -22.25 15.82 5.42
C ILE A 352 -23.20 15.29 6.52
N ARG A 353 -22.85 15.48 7.81
CA ARG A 353 -23.74 15.18 8.94
C ARG A 353 -24.72 16.30 9.21
N SER A 354 -25.83 15.96 9.85
CA SER A 354 -26.78 16.95 10.38
C SER A 354 -26.08 17.95 11.29
N ILE A 355 -26.46 19.21 11.16
CA ILE A 355 -25.86 20.31 11.89
C ILE A 355 -26.78 20.74 13.02
N PHE A 356 -26.23 21.02 14.19
CA PHE A 356 -26.97 21.55 15.34
C PHE A 356 -26.24 22.79 15.85
N PRO A 357 -26.94 23.82 16.36
CA PRO A 357 -26.29 24.97 16.96
C PRO A 357 -25.32 24.57 18.09
N PRO A 358 -24.19 25.26 18.24
CA PRO A 358 -23.71 26.39 17.42
C PRO A 358 -23.00 25.94 16.12
N PHE A 359 -23.24 26.65 15.01
CA PHE A 359 -22.58 26.39 13.73
C PHE A 359 -22.31 27.66 12.92
N TYR A 360 -21.42 27.57 11.93
CA TYR A 360 -21.13 28.65 11.00
C TYR A 360 -22.03 28.55 9.77
N GLU A 361 -22.64 29.67 9.37
CA GLU A 361 -23.45 29.74 8.16
C GLU A 361 -23.09 30.92 7.25
N CYS A 362 -23.25 30.70 5.95
CA CYS A 362 -23.23 31.77 4.97
C CYS A 362 -24.65 32.32 4.79
N ALA A 363 -24.83 33.60 5.09
CA ALA A 363 -26.10 34.30 4.88
C ALA A 363 -26.54 34.42 3.40
N GLN A 364 -25.64 34.14 2.45
CA GLN A 364 -25.85 34.40 1.01
C GLN A 364 -26.21 33.16 0.20
N CYS A 365 -25.74 31.95 0.59
CA CYS A 365 -25.83 30.78 -0.29
C CYS A 365 -26.13 29.45 0.41
N GLY A 366 -26.54 29.46 1.69
CA GLY A 366 -26.95 28.24 2.39
C GLY A 366 -25.81 27.24 2.62
N PHE A 367 -24.58 27.75 2.80
CA PHE A 367 -23.41 26.95 3.16
C PHE A 367 -23.27 26.88 4.69
N PHE A 368 -23.08 25.69 5.25
CA PHE A 368 -23.08 25.43 6.69
C PHE A 368 -21.88 24.58 7.12
N LEU A 369 -21.20 24.96 8.21
CA LEU A 369 -20.10 24.16 8.79
C LEU A 369 -20.23 24.03 10.31
N HIS A 370 -20.00 22.83 10.83
CA HIS A 370 -19.77 22.67 12.27
C HIS A 370 -18.53 23.47 12.69
N LYS A 371 -18.51 23.95 13.94
CA LYS A 371 -17.31 24.56 14.52
C LYS A 371 -16.08 23.65 14.40
N SER A 372 -16.25 22.35 14.68
CA SER A 372 -15.18 21.35 14.50
C SER A 372 -14.74 21.16 13.05
N CYS A 373 -15.63 21.36 12.07
CA CYS A 373 -15.29 21.27 10.65
C CYS A 373 -14.49 22.49 10.17
N VAL A 374 -14.71 23.66 10.77
CA VAL A 374 -13.92 24.87 10.54
C VAL A 374 -12.50 24.74 11.11
N GLU A 375 -12.38 24.07 12.24
CA GLU A 375 -11.12 23.89 12.98
C GLU A 375 -10.30 22.67 12.52
N LEU A 376 -10.72 22.00 11.44
CA LEU A 376 -10.00 20.86 10.87
C LEU A 376 -8.56 21.25 10.49
N PRO A 377 -7.56 20.41 10.81
CA PRO A 377 -6.18 20.69 10.46
C PRO A 377 -5.99 20.66 8.94
N THR A 378 -5.21 21.59 8.41
CA THR A 378 -4.92 21.67 6.96
C THR A 378 -4.09 20.50 6.45
N GLU A 379 -3.31 19.86 7.31
CA GLU A 379 -2.56 18.64 7.04
C GLU A 379 -2.83 17.57 8.10
N LEU A 380 -3.12 16.34 7.67
CA LEU A 380 -3.40 15.19 8.51
C LEU A 380 -2.39 14.07 8.25
N ARG A 381 -1.84 13.49 9.32
CA ARG A 381 -1.12 12.22 9.26
C ARG A 381 -2.08 11.12 9.70
N SER A 382 -2.40 10.19 8.80
CA SER A 382 -3.34 9.11 9.04
C SER A 382 -2.60 7.77 9.13
N SER A 383 -3.03 6.91 10.04
CA SER A 383 -2.55 5.53 10.17
C SER A 383 -2.92 4.65 8.96
N LEU A 384 -3.81 5.13 8.09
CA LEU A 384 -4.23 4.48 6.86
C LEU A 384 -3.36 4.84 5.65
N HIS A 385 -2.55 5.90 5.72
CA HIS A 385 -1.78 6.39 4.58
C HIS A 385 -0.44 7.02 4.97
N GLN A 386 0.61 6.67 4.24
CA GLN A 386 1.99 7.09 4.56
C GLN A 386 2.24 8.59 4.40
N HIS A 387 1.69 9.23 3.37
CA HIS A 387 1.96 10.63 3.10
C HIS A 387 1.03 11.54 3.93
N PRO A 388 1.49 12.74 4.34
CA PRO A 388 0.61 13.76 4.87
C PRO A 388 -0.51 14.07 3.88
N LEU A 389 -1.75 13.94 4.34
CA LEU A 389 -2.96 14.24 3.57
C LEU A 389 -3.28 15.72 3.72
N LYS A 390 -3.70 16.38 2.64
CA LYS A 390 -4.09 17.79 2.67
C LYS A 390 -5.60 17.92 2.69
N LEU A 391 -6.11 18.77 3.58
CA LEU A 391 -7.53 19.11 3.60
C LEU A 391 -7.90 19.83 2.31
N CYS A 392 -8.94 19.36 1.65
CA CYS A 392 -9.43 19.86 0.39
C CYS A 392 -10.94 20.09 0.46
N SER A 393 -11.39 21.14 -0.22
CA SER A 393 -12.80 21.37 -0.54
C SER A 393 -12.90 21.28 -2.05
N ARG A 394 -13.59 20.26 -2.56
CA ARG A 394 -13.68 20.05 -4.00
C ARG A 394 -14.58 21.10 -4.67
N SER A 395 -14.17 21.53 -5.86
CA SER A 395 -14.85 22.56 -6.65
C SER A 395 -16.12 22.01 -7.32
N GLU A 396 -16.91 22.90 -7.91
CA GLU A 396 -18.16 22.56 -8.61
C GLU A 396 -17.99 21.60 -9.80
N GLN A 397 -16.76 21.35 -10.26
CA GLN A 397 -16.45 20.50 -11.43
C GLN A 397 -15.96 19.10 -11.05
N ASP A 398 -15.58 18.86 -9.79
CA ASP A 398 -15.06 17.58 -9.27
C ASP A 398 -15.74 17.26 -7.93
N GLN A 399 -17.08 17.22 -7.90
CA GLN A 399 -17.84 17.30 -6.65
C GLN A 399 -17.85 16.01 -5.81
N GLU A 400 -17.48 14.87 -6.39
CA GLU A 400 -17.68 13.56 -5.76
C GLU A 400 -16.41 12.74 -5.64
N PHE A 401 -16.38 11.87 -4.65
CA PHE A 401 -15.26 10.97 -4.40
C PHE A 401 -15.66 9.75 -3.62
N GLU A 402 -14.91 8.67 -3.80
CA GLU A 402 -15.03 7.50 -2.95
C GLU A 402 -13.97 7.61 -1.84
N CYS A 403 -14.40 7.45 -0.59
CA CYS A 403 -13.47 7.41 0.53
C CYS A 403 -12.73 6.06 0.56
N ASP A 404 -11.41 6.06 0.48
CA ASP A 404 -10.58 4.84 0.46
C ASP A 404 -10.68 4.01 1.76
N ALA A 405 -11.17 4.61 2.85
CA ALA A 405 -11.36 3.89 4.11
C ALA A 405 -12.69 3.13 4.15
N CYS A 406 -13.80 3.79 3.86
CA CYS A 406 -15.15 3.23 4.02
C CYS A 406 -15.82 2.78 2.71
N GLY A 407 -15.25 3.12 1.55
CA GLY A 407 -15.81 2.85 0.23
C GLY A 407 -17.13 3.58 -0.07
N LEU A 408 -17.47 4.61 0.70
CA LEU A 408 -18.69 5.39 0.49
C LEU A 408 -18.44 6.57 -0.44
N LEU A 409 -19.40 6.81 -1.34
CA LEU A 409 -19.43 8.01 -2.17
C LEU A 409 -19.75 9.23 -1.31
N CYS A 410 -18.92 10.26 -1.42
CA CYS A 410 -18.91 11.47 -0.61
C CYS A 410 -18.81 12.70 -1.50
N ASN A 411 -19.34 13.84 -1.03
CA ASN A 411 -19.19 15.15 -1.68
C ASN A 411 -18.91 16.30 -0.70
N GLY A 412 -18.45 15.95 0.51
CA GLY A 412 -17.97 16.90 1.52
C GLY A 412 -16.49 17.26 1.33
N PHE A 413 -15.85 17.68 2.40
CA PHE A 413 -14.39 17.83 2.43
C PHE A 413 -13.69 16.48 2.47
N ASP A 414 -12.47 16.46 1.96
CA ASP A 414 -11.61 15.28 1.95
C ASP A 414 -10.17 15.62 2.37
N TYR A 415 -9.49 14.61 2.90
CA TYR A 415 -8.05 14.61 3.11
C TYR A 415 -7.40 13.83 1.98
N ARG A 416 -6.73 14.55 1.08
CA ARG A 416 -6.25 14.01 -0.19
C ARG A 416 -4.72 13.92 -0.25
N CYS A 417 -4.23 12.80 -0.77
CA CYS A 417 -2.86 12.62 -1.26
C CYS A 417 -2.85 12.47 -2.77
N VAL A 418 -2.50 13.54 -3.48
CA VAL A 418 -2.44 13.57 -4.96
C VAL A 418 -1.44 12.55 -5.51
N LYS A 419 -0.34 12.30 -4.80
CA LYS A 419 0.71 11.36 -5.26
C LYS A 419 0.23 9.92 -5.32
N CYS A 420 -0.61 9.53 -4.38
CA CYS A 420 -1.08 8.16 -4.24
C CYS A 420 -2.52 7.97 -4.71
N ASN A 421 -3.20 9.06 -5.10
CA ASN A 421 -4.64 9.07 -5.37
C ASN A 421 -5.42 8.45 -4.20
N PHE A 422 -5.12 8.93 -2.98
CA PHE A 422 -5.77 8.48 -1.75
C PHE A 422 -6.62 9.63 -1.17
N ASP A 423 -7.91 9.38 -0.99
CA ASP A 423 -8.93 10.32 -0.52
C ASP A 423 -9.61 9.76 0.73
N LEU A 424 -9.55 10.53 1.83
CA LEU A 424 -10.17 10.16 3.11
C LEU A 424 -11.23 11.18 3.50
N ASP A 425 -12.47 10.75 3.68
CA ASP A 425 -13.54 11.65 4.13
C ASP A 425 -13.31 12.15 5.58
N VAL A 426 -13.94 13.27 5.93
CA VAL A 426 -13.82 13.87 7.28
C VAL A 426 -14.29 12.93 8.40
N GLN A 427 -15.28 12.09 8.17
CA GLN A 427 -15.78 11.19 9.21
C GLN A 427 -14.77 10.10 9.53
N CYS A 428 -14.21 9.46 8.51
CA CYS A 428 -13.18 8.44 8.64
C CYS A 428 -11.87 9.01 9.17
N SER A 429 -11.56 10.27 8.88
CA SER A 429 -10.35 10.94 9.35
C SER A 429 -10.36 11.28 10.84
N LEU A 430 -11.55 11.43 11.44
CA LEU A 430 -11.74 11.72 12.86
C LEU A 430 -11.77 10.47 13.74
N ILE A 431 -11.79 9.27 13.13
CA ILE A 431 -11.81 8.02 13.86
C ILE A 431 -10.42 7.77 14.47
N PRO A 432 -10.30 7.65 15.80
CA PRO A 432 -9.04 7.32 16.43
C PRO A 432 -8.70 5.84 16.18
N ASP A 433 -7.41 5.51 16.18
CA ASP A 433 -6.94 4.12 16.00
C ASP A 433 -7.39 3.16 17.11
N ILE A 434 -7.81 3.70 18.26
CA ILE A 434 -8.32 2.94 19.40
C ILE A 434 -9.62 3.60 19.89
N LEU A 435 -10.71 2.83 19.97
CA LEU A 435 -12.01 3.32 20.43
C LEU A 435 -12.83 2.21 21.09
N THR A 436 -13.84 2.60 21.87
CA THR A 436 -14.91 1.72 22.34
C THR A 436 -16.15 1.94 21.47
N HIS A 437 -16.76 0.88 20.97
CA HIS A 437 -17.93 0.99 20.09
C HIS A 437 -19.22 0.60 20.82
N PRO A 438 -20.32 1.38 20.76
CA PRO A 438 -21.55 1.08 21.50
C PRO A 438 -22.19 -0.26 21.17
N CYS A 439 -22.10 -0.72 19.93
CA CYS A 439 -22.63 -2.03 19.50
C CYS A 439 -21.69 -3.21 19.82
N HIS A 440 -20.56 -2.96 20.49
CA HIS A 440 -19.75 -4.01 21.07
C HIS A 440 -20.19 -4.17 22.52
N GLU A 441 -20.95 -5.22 22.83
CA GLU A 441 -21.60 -5.42 24.14
C GLU A 441 -20.62 -5.44 25.31
N HIS A 442 -19.34 -5.70 25.04
CA HIS A 442 -18.27 -5.62 26.00
C HIS A 442 -17.58 -4.25 25.91
N ASP A 443 -17.25 -3.66 27.07
CA ASP A 443 -16.47 -2.41 27.20
C ASP A 443 -14.98 -2.60 26.83
N HIS A 444 -14.71 -3.43 25.81
CA HIS A 444 -13.37 -3.62 25.26
C HIS A 444 -13.10 -2.60 24.17
N GLN A 445 -11.81 -2.28 24.01
CA GLN A 445 -11.34 -1.41 22.96
C GLN A 445 -11.20 -2.18 21.63
N LEU A 446 -11.60 -1.53 20.55
CA LEU A 446 -11.30 -1.91 19.19
C LEU A 446 -10.06 -1.16 18.72
N ILE A 447 -9.14 -1.88 18.08
CA ILE A 447 -7.88 -1.33 17.58
C ILE A 447 -7.88 -1.47 16.07
N LEU A 448 -7.56 -0.38 15.37
CA LEU A 448 -7.32 -0.40 13.93
C LEU A 448 -6.14 -1.33 13.64
N ALA A 449 -6.37 -2.39 12.89
CA ALA A 449 -5.35 -3.38 12.55
C ALA A 449 -5.07 -3.40 11.04
N SER A 450 -3.79 -3.38 10.66
CA SER A 450 -3.33 -3.80 9.33
C SER A 450 -3.08 -5.32 9.40
N SER A 451 -3.88 -6.13 8.68
CA SER A 451 -3.68 -7.58 8.64
C SER A 451 -3.30 -8.04 7.23
N SER A 452 -2.33 -8.95 7.13
CA SER A 452 -2.00 -9.65 5.87
C SER A 452 -3.15 -10.52 5.38
N GLU A 453 -3.97 -11.01 6.31
CA GLU A 453 -5.18 -11.79 6.04
C GLU A 453 -6.41 -10.89 6.17
N ALA A 454 -7.33 -10.99 5.22
CA ALA A 454 -8.59 -10.27 5.32
C ALA A 454 -9.40 -10.81 6.49
N LYS A 455 -9.99 -9.90 7.29
CA LYS A 455 -10.91 -10.24 8.36
C LYS A 455 -12.34 -9.89 7.94
N THR A 456 -13.28 -10.72 8.36
CA THR A 456 -14.70 -10.51 8.13
C THR A 456 -15.28 -9.52 9.15
N CYS A 457 -16.04 -8.54 8.67
CA CYS A 457 -16.78 -7.59 9.50
C CYS A 457 -17.96 -8.28 10.17
N SER A 458 -18.03 -8.23 11.51
CA SER A 458 -19.10 -8.78 12.33
C SER A 458 -20.46 -8.11 12.10
N ALA A 459 -20.48 -6.93 11.46
CA ALA A 459 -21.71 -6.17 11.20
C ALA A 459 -22.33 -6.46 9.82
N CYS A 460 -21.52 -6.64 8.78
CA CYS A 460 -22.03 -6.75 7.40
C CYS A 460 -21.48 -7.96 6.63
N GLY A 461 -20.57 -8.73 7.22
CA GLY A 461 -19.94 -9.89 6.57
C GLY A 461 -18.92 -9.55 5.49
N SER A 462 -18.59 -8.27 5.27
CA SER A 462 -17.57 -7.86 4.30
C SER A 462 -16.18 -8.31 4.74
N GLU A 463 -15.29 -8.62 3.78
CA GLU A 463 -13.89 -8.92 4.08
C GLU A 463 -12.99 -7.71 3.77
N GLY A 464 -12.11 -7.36 4.71
CA GLY A 464 -11.22 -6.21 4.60
C GLY A 464 -9.89 -6.42 5.31
N ARG A 465 -8.85 -5.71 4.87
CA ARG A 465 -7.50 -5.76 5.47
C ARG A 465 -7.27 -4.72 6.57
N ASN A 466 -8.02 -3.62 6.54
CA ASN A 466 -7.95 -2.51 7.49
C ASN A 466 -9.25 -2.43 8.27
N ASN A 467 -9.30 -3.14 9.40
CA ASN A 467 -10.49 -3.24 10.23
C ASN A 467 -10.18 -2.92 11.69
N PHE A 468 -11.19 -2.51 12.43
CA PHE A 468 -11.14 -2.35 13.88
C PHE A 468 -11.40 -3.69 14.54
N SER A 469 -10.40 -4.25 15.21
CA SER A 469 -10.49 -5.59 15.83
C SER A 469 -10.47 -5.48 17.35
N CYS A 470 -11.34 -6.23 18.01
CA CYS A 470 -11.20 -6.53 19.44
C CYS A 470 -10.13 -7.63 19.62
N VAL A 471 -9.35 -7.54 20.71
CA VAL A 471 -8.35 -8.55 21.05
C VAL A 471 -8.93 -9.64 21.95
N ASP A 472 -9.93 -9.29 22.75
CA ASP A 472 -10.54 -10.20 23.73
C ASP A 472 -11.70 -11.01 23.16
N CYS A 473 -12.26 -10.58 22.02
CA CYS A 473 -13.40 -11.22 21.35
C CYS A 473 -13.14 -11.33 19.82
N GLU A 474 -13.80 -12.27 19.14
CA GLU A 474 -13.80 -12.39 17.67
C GLU A 474 -14.70 -11.33 17.01
N PHE A 475 -14.57 -10.08 17.44
CA PHE A 475 -15.38 -8.96 16.97
C PHE A 475 -14.52 -8.02 16.13
N THR A 476 -14.93 -7.78 14.89
CA THR A 476 -14.20 -6.94 13.92
C THR A 476 -15.18 -6.06 13.15
N LEU A 477 -14.86 -4.78 12.95
CA LEU A 477 -15.67 -3.85 12.17
C LEU A 477 -14.87 -3.21 11.04
N ASP A 478 -15.48 -3.12 9.85
CA ASP A 478 -14.99 -2.27 8.78
C ASP A 478 -15.33 -0.78 9.05
N PHE A 479 -14.70 0.14 8.31
CA PHE A 479 -14.94 1.58 8.46
C PHE A 479 -16.39 1.97 8.12
N LYS A 480 -17.02 1.28 7.18
CA LYS A 480 -18.40 1.57 6.76
C LYS A 480 -19.40 1.29 7.88
N CYS A 481 -19.25 0.19 8.60
CA CYS A 481 -20.11 -0.19 9.71
C CYS A 481 -19.78 0.60 10.97
N LEU A 482 -18.50 0.93 11.17
CA LEU A 482 -18.04 1.76 12.29
C LEU A 482 -18.61 3.19 12.26
N THR A 483 -18.86 3.74 11.07
CA THR A 483 -19.40 5.10 10.89
C THR A 483 -20.93 5.16 10.91
N GLN A 484 -21.62 4.03 11.11
CA GLN A 484 -23.07 4.00 11.16
C GLN A 484 -23.57 4.62 12.47
N PRO A 485 -24.57 5.52 12.41
CA PRO A 485 -25.15 6.08 13.62
C PRO A 485 -25.84 5.00 14.45
N HIS A 486 -25.62 5.00 15.76
CA HIS A 486 -26.27 4.04 16.64
C HIS A 486 -27.80 4.22 16.67
N THR A 487 -28.29 5.45 16.56
CA THR A 487 -29.72 5.78 16.62
C THR A 487 -30.05 6.77 15.51
N MET A 488 -31.16 6.54 14.80
CA MET A 488 -31.60 7.34 13.65
C MET A 488 -33.11 7.53 13.63
N ASN A 489 -33.55 8.71 13.21
CA ASN A 489 -34.95 8.97 12.89
C ASN A 489 -35.19 8.73 11.39
N TYR A 490 -36.26 8.02 11.06
CA TYR A 490 -36.68 7.81 9.67
C TYR A 490 -37.90 8.69 9.37
N LYS A 491 -37.83 9.53 8.33
CA LYS A 491 -38.86 10.58 8.08
C LYS A 491 -40.30 10.07 7.99
N LYS A 492 -40.52 8.80 7.64
CA LYS A 492 -41.85 8.18 7.53
C LYS A 492 -42.26 7.37 8.77
N HIS A 493 -41.49 7.44 9.85
CA HIS A 493 -41.73 6.68 11.08
C HIS A 493 -41.34 7.51 12.31
N ASP A 494 -42.28 7.68 13.22
CA ASP A 494 -42.16 8.68 14.29
C ASP A 494 -41.16 8.29 15.39
N HIS A 495 -40.97 7.00 15.67
CA HIS A 495 -40.03 6.55 16.69
C HIS A 495 -38.62 6.33 16.13
N PRO A 496 -37.56 6.55 16.93
CA PRO A 496 -36.19 6.32 16.52
C PRO A 496 -35.89 4.83 16.33
N PHE A 497 -35.07 4.54 15.34
CA PHE A 497 -34.47 3.23 15.13
C PHE A 497 -33.14 3.14 15.85
N THR A 498 -32.86 1.99 16.45
CA THR A 498 -31.57 1.66 17.05
C THR A 498 -30.89 0.57 16.23
N LEU A 499 -29.58 0.70 16.03
CA LEU A 499 -28.76 -0.29 15.35
C LEU A 499 -28.61 -1.52 16.26
N CYS A 500 -29.05 -2.68 15.79
CA CYS A 500 -29.09 -3.92 16.53
C CYS A 500 -28.17 -4.99 15.92
N SER A 501 -27.49 -5.71 16.80
CA SER A 501 -26.57 -6.82 16.49
C SER A 501 -27.07 -8.18 16.98
N THR A 502 -28.23 -8.23 17.65
CA THR A 502 -28.76 -9.47 18.23
C THR A 502 -29.32 -10.36 17.13
N SER A 503 -28.91 -11.63 17.11
CA SER A 503 -29.53 -12.64 16.26
C SER A 503 -31.00 -12.80 16.66
N GLU A 504 -31.92 -12.51 15.75
CA GLU A 504 -33.32 -12.91 15.90
C GLU A 504 -33.38 -14.44 15.96
N ASP A 505 -34.16 -15.00 16.90
CA ASP A 505 -34.26 -16.45 17.12
C ASP A 505 -34.48 -17.20 15.79
N ASP A 506 -33.71 -18.28 15.54
CA ASP A 506 -33.59 -19.11 14.32
C ASP A 506 -34.91 -19.77 13.79
N SER A 507 -36.07 -19.27 14.17
CA SER A 507 -37.39 -19.87 13.93
C SER A 507 -38.14 -19.34 12.70
N GLY A 508 -37.63 -18.34 11.97
CA GLY A 508 -38.32 -17.75 10.81
C GLY A 508 -37.44 -17.00 9.79
N GLU A 509 -38.02 -16.72 8.62
CA GLU A 509 -37.41 -15.83 7.62
C GLU A 509 -37.49 -14.38 8.10
N CYS A 510 -36.34 -13.72 8.28
CA CYS A 510 -36.27 -12.32 8.70
C CYS A 510 -36.51 -11.42 7.48
N TYR A 511 -37.48 -10.52 7.55
CA TYR A 511 -37.76 -9.55 6.49
C TYR A 511 -37.55 -8.12 6.98
N CYS A 512 -37.29 -7.22 6.04
CA CYS A 512 -37.29 -5.78 6.28
C CYS A 512 -38.70 -5.23 6.05
N ASP A 513 -39.26 -4.54 7.04
CA ASP A 513 -40.62 -3.98 6.95
C ASP A 513 -40.72 -2.79 6.00
N ILE A 514 -39.58 -2.28 5.56
CA ILE A 514 -39.51 -1.16 4.61
C ILE A 514 -39.58 -1.69 3.17
N CYS A 515 -38.65 -2.56 2.76
CA CYS A 515 -38.58 -3.05 1.37
C CYS A 515 -39.28 -4.38 1.12
N GLU A 516 -39.73 -5.07 2.17
CA GLU A 516 -40.32 -6.42 2.13
C GLU A 516 -39.35 -7.51 1.61
N GLU A 517 -38.05 -7.22 1.59
CA GLU A 517 -37.02 -8.18 1.18
C GLU A 517 -36.40 -8.90 2.39
N LYS A 518 -35.84 -10.08 2.12
CA LYS A 518 -35.19 -10.92 3.13
C LYS A 518 -33.95 -10.20 3.71
N ARG A 519 -33.80 -10.26 5.03
CA ARG A 519 -32.61 -9.84 5.78
C ARG A 519 -31.70 -11.04 6.03
N ASP A 520 -30.40 -10.78 6.12
CA ASP A 520 -29.46 -11.73 6.67
C ASP A 520 -29.48 -11.62 8.21
N PRO A 521 -29.87 -12.68 8.95
CA PRO A 521 -29.91 -12.66 10.41
C PRO A 521 -28.54 -12.43 11.07
N LYS A 522 -27.44 -12.62 10.34
CA LYS A 522 -26.07 -12.42 10.85
C LYS A 522 -25.57 -10.99 10.68
N CYS A 523 -26.27 -10.16 9.90
CA CYS A 523 -25.89 -8.78 9.64
C CYS A 523 -26.69 -7.82 10.54
N TRP A 524 -26.07 -6.69 10.85
CA TRP A 524 -26.72 -5.61 11.58
C TRP A 524 -27.92 -5.06 10.83
N PHE A 525 -28.92 -4.66 11.60
CA PHE A 525 -30.15 -4.05 11.11
C PHE A 525 -30.59 -2.95 12.07
N TYR A 526 -31.43 -2.06 11.58
CA TYR A 526 -32.07 -1.06 12.44
C TYR A 526 -33.40 -1.60 12.94
N TYR A 527 -33.69 -1.39 14.21
CA TYR A 527 -34.91 -1.85 14.84
C TYR A 527 -35.56 -0.74 15.64
N CYS A 528 -36.85 -0.55 15.42
CA CYS A 528 -37.68 0.23 16.33
C CYS A 528 -38.30 -0.71 17.37
N ALA A 529 -37.94 -0.52 18.64
CA ALA A 529 -38.49 -1.30 19.75
C ALA A 529 -39.97 -0.98 20.00
N ASP A 530 -40.39 0.27 19.83
CA ASP A 530 -41.77 0.71 20.12
C ASP A 530 -42.79 0.10 19.15
N CYS A 531 -42.38 -0.13 17.89
CA CYS A 531 -43.25 -0.65 16.83
C CYS A 531 -42.92 -2.08 16.41
N SER A 532 -41.89 -2.70 16.99
CA SER A 532 -41.36 -3.99 16.52
C SER A 532 -41.09 -4.01 15.02
N TYR A 533 -40.33 -3.02 14.56
CA TYR A 533 -40.20 -2.71 13.14
C TYR A 533 -38.73 -2.84 12.69
N PRO A 534 -38.30 -4.00 12.14
CA PRO A 534 -36.95 -4.20 11.65
C PRO A 534 -36.76 -3.69 10.22
N ALA A 535 -35.61 -3.07 9.95
CA ALA A 535 -35.26 -2.51 8.66
C ALA A 535 -33.79 -2.71 8.29
N HIS A 536 -33.50 -2.91 6.99
CA HIS A 536 -32.11 -2.92 6.53
C HIS A 536 -31.43 -1.56 6.79
N PRO A 537 -30.12 -1.53 7.09
CA PRO A 537 -29.36 -0.29 7.21
C PRO A 537 -29.49 0.63 5.99
N GLY A 538 -29.43 0.06 4.78
CA GLY A 538 -29.61 0.83 3.55
C GLY A 538 -31.01 1.42 3.35
N CYS A 539 -32.05 0.81 3.94
CA CYS A 539 -33.41 1.34 3.87
C CYS A 539 -33.61 2.56 4.77
N ILE A 540 -32.92 2.62 5.91
CA ILE A 540 -32.98 3.73 6.86
C ILE A 540 -32.01 4.85 6.46
N LEU A 541 -30.76 4.50 6.14
CA LEU A 541 -29.69 5.46 5.85
C LEU A 541 -29.73 5.98 4.40
N GLY A 542 -30.41 5.28 3.52
CA GLY A 542 -30.30 5.47 2.08
C GLY A 542 -29.01 4.85 1.53
N LYS A 543 -28.91 4.82 0.20
CA LYS A 543 -27.75 4.19 -0.48
C LYS A 543 -26.47 5.01 -0.37
N TYR A 544 -26.58 6.34 -0.29
CA TYR A 544 -25.46 7.26 -0.20
C TYR A 544 -25.58 8.18 1.03
N PRO A 545 -25.32 7.65 2.24
CA PRO A 545 -25.53 8.40 3.49
C PRO A 545 -24.58 9.59 3.64
N ASN A 546 -23.37 9.50 3.06
CA ASN A 546 -22.34 10.55 3.11
C ASN A 546 -22.39 11.49 1.88
N PHE A 547 -23.47 11.42 1.11
CA PHE A 547 -23.65 12.24 -0.08
C PHE A 547 -24.80 13.25 0.12
N ASN A 548 -24.54 14.51 -0.17
CA ASN A 548 -25.54 15.57 -0.12
C ASN A 548 -26.13 15.84 -1.51
N TRP A 549 -27.25 15.18 -1.82
CA TRP A 549 -27.97 15.37 -3.09
C TRP A 549 -28.61 16.77 -3.24
N GLU A 550 -28.92 17.45 -2.14
CA GLU A 550 -29.53 18.78 -2.20
C GLU A 550 -28.56 19.82 -2.77
N ARG A 551 -27.26 19.68 -2.44
CA ARG A 551 -26.19 20.50 -3.02
C ARG A 551 -26.11 20.33 -4.54
N ILE A 552 -26.21 19.09 -5.03
CA ILE A 552 -26.24 18.77 -6.46
C ILE A 552 -27.45 19.46 -7.12
N LEU A 553 -28.64 19.30 -6.55
CA LEU A 553 -29.87 19.91 -7.08
C LEU A 553 -29.79 21.44 -7.20
N ILE A 554 -29.13 22.12 -6.27
CA ILE A 554 -28.94 23.59 -6.29
C ILE A 554 -28.04 24.00 -7.46
N SER A 555 -27.05 23.19 -7.81
CA SER A 555 -26.13 23.47 -8.94
C SER A 555 -26.75 23.28 -10.33
N PHE A 556 -27.91 22.62 -10.44
CA PHE A 556 -28.64 22.45 -11.70
C PHE A 556 -29.75 23.51 -11.88
N PRO A 557 -29.54 24.55 -12.73
CA PRO A 557 -30.54 25.59 -12.95
C PRO A 557 -31.76 25.12 -13.74
N GLN A 558 -31.64 24.06 -14.56
CA GLN A 558 -32.76 23.40 -15.21
C GLN A 558 -33.04 22.05 -14.54
N ARG A 559 -34.14 21.97 -13.80
CA ARG A 559 -34.57 20.74 -13.11
C ARG A 559 -35.65 19.97 -13.85
N THR A 560 -36.20 20.55 -14.90
CA THR A 560 -37.36 20.01 -15.62
C THR A 560 -37.00 19.74 -17.07
N PHE A 561 -37.18 18.49 -17.50
CA PHE A 561 -36.79 17.98 -18.80
C PHE A 561 -37.99 17.44 -19.56
N LYS A 562 -38.09 17.76 -20.85
CA LYS A 562 -39.03 17.10 -21.75
C LYS A 562 -38.39 15.85 -22.33
N ARG A 563 -38.93 14.67 -22.02
CA ARG A 563 -38.44 13.39 -22.53
C ARG A 563 -39.29 12.93 -23.72
N ALA A 564 -38.68 12.33 -24.74
CA ALA A 564 -39.42 11.90 -25.93
C ALA A 564 -40.49 10.84 -25.63
N PHE A 565 -40.27 10.02 -24.60
CA PHE A 565 -41.16 8.94 -24.20
C PHE A 565 -42.29 9.35 -23.23
N HIS A 566 -42.37 10.62 -22.81
CA HIS A 566 -43.42 11.09 -21.90
C HIS A 566 -43.93 12.48 -22.28
N GLN A 567 -45.25 12.67 -22.27
CA GLN A 567 -45.89 13.91 -22.73
C GLN A 567 -45.59 15.11 -21.82
N ASN A 568 -45.63 14.87 -20.51
CA ASN A 568 -45.42 15.90 -19.51
C ASN A 568 -43.93 16.03 -19.17
N PRO A 569 -43.43 17.24 -18.89
CA PRO A 569 -42.06 17.41 -18.44
C PRO A 569 -41.82 16.70 -17.11
N LEU A 570 -40.68 16.03 -17.00
CA LEU A 570 -40.24 15.37 -15.77
C LEU A 570 -39.34 16.31 -14.98
N THR A 571 -39.53 16.38 -13.67
CA THR A 571 -38.70 17.18 -12.76
C THR A 571 -37.80 16.28 -11.94
N VAL A 572 -36.52 16.62 -11.86
CA VAL A 572 -35.56 15.91 -11.01
C VAL A 572 -35.82 16.24 -9.55
N VAL A 573 -36.08 15.21 -8.76
CA VAL A 573 -36.42 15.28 -7.35
C VAL A 573 -35.62 14.24 -6.57
N LEU A 574 -35.29 14.55 -5.31
CA LEU A 574 -34.71 13.57 -4.40
C LEU A 574 -35.82 12.66 -3.87
N LYS A 575 -35.72 11.36 -4.15
CA LYS A 575 -36.66 10.35 -3.63
C LYS A 575 -35.98 9.49 -2.59
N THR A 576 -36.71 9.22 -1.51
CA THR A 576 -36.19 8.48 -0.36
C THR A 576 -36.69 7.04 -0.33
N PHE A 577 -37.89 6.78 -0.86
CA PHE A 577 -38.49 5.46 -0.82
C PHE A 577 -39.65 5.31 -1.81
N ASP A 578 -39.34 5.37 -3.11
CA ASP A 578 -40.32 5.29 -4.21
C ASP A 578 -39.90 4.22 -5.21
N ARG A 579 -40.84 3.51 -5.84
CA ARG A 579 -40.51 2.49 -6.86
C ARG A 579 -40.37 3.13 -8.24
N CYS A 580 -39.30 2.76 -8.94
CA CYS A 580 -39.13 3.16 -10.32
C CYS A 580 -40.16 2.48 -11.21
N SER A 581 -40.90 3.27 -11.97
CA SER A 581 -41.95 2.80 -12.90
C SER A 581 -41.40 2.01 -14.09
N VAL A 582 -40.09 2.02 -14.31
CA VAL A 582 -39.44 1.29 -15.43
C VAL A 582 -38.86 -0.05 -14.99
N CYS A 583 -38.10 -0.09 -13.90
CA CYS A 583 -37.43 -1.31 -13.45
C CYS A 583 -38.07 -1.97 -12.22
N GLY A 584 -39.06 -1.34 -11.57
CA GLY A 584 -39.73 -1.87 -10.37
C GLY A 584 -38.93 -1.74 -9.06
N GLU A 585 -37.61 -1.55 -9.17
CA GLU A 585 -36.68 -1.37 -8.05
C GLU A 585 -36.97 -0.10 -7.22
N LEU A 586 -36.65 -0.16 -5.93
CA LEU A 586 -36.76 0.96 -5.00
C LEU A 586 -35.67 2.02 -5.23
N ILE A 587 -36.07 3.29 -5.16
CA ILE A 587 -35.20 4.46 -5.17
C ILE A 587 -34.92 4.86 -3.72
N LEU A 588 -33.69 4.63 -3.26
CA LEU A 588 -33.28 4.74 -1.85
C LEU A 588 -32.34 5.92 -1.61
N GLY A 589 -32.92 7.12 -1.49
CA GLY A 589 -32.15 8.34 -1.21
C GLY A 589 -31.25 8.74 -2.37
N GLU A 590 -31.81 8.73 -3.58
CA GLU A 590 -31.15 9.10 -4.84
C GLU A 590 -32.03 10.07 -5.65
N LEU A 591 -31.46 10.72 -6.66
CA LEU A 591 -32.22 11.54 -7.60
C LEU A 591 -33.04 10.67 -8.57
N ALA A 592 -34.27 11.10 -8.81
CA ALA A 592 -35.18 10.49 -9.77
C ALA A 592 -35.94 11.56 -10.55
N GLU A 593 -36.40 11.20 -11.73
CA GLU A 593 -37.27 12.04 -12.56
C GLU A 593 -38.74 11.73 -12.24
N GLU A 594 -39.47 12.74 -11.76
CA GLU A 594 -40.89 12.64 -11.41
C GLU A 594 -41.77 13.49 -12.33
N CYS A 595 -42.91 12.94 -12.75
CA CYS A 595 -44.00 13.70 -13.34
C CYS A 595 -45.00 14.12 -12.26
N ALA A 596 -45.17 15.42 -12.05
CA ALA A 596 -46.11 15.95 -11.07
C ALA A 596 -47.60 15.67 -11.41
N GLU A 597 -47.92 15.39 -12.68
CA GLU A 597 -49.31 15.18 -13.10
C GLU A 597 -49.76 13.72 -13.00
N CYS A 598 -48.85 12.76 -13.18
CA CYS A 598 -49.21 11.34 -13.21
C CYS A 598 -48.41 10.47 -12.23
N ASN A 599 -47.60 11.08 -11.34
CA ASN A 599 -46.75 10.40 -10.37
C ASN A 599 -45.83 9.34 -10.98
N LEU A 600 -45.45 9.53 -12.25
CA LEU A 600 -44.44 8.68 -12.91
C LEU A 600 -43.09 9.00 -12.28
N ILE A 601 -42.43 8.01 -11.68
CA ILE A 601 -41.12 8.16 -11.05
C ILE A 601 -40.14 7.21 -11.72
N ILE A 602 -39.01 7.73 -12.20
CA ILE A 602 -38.01 6.96 -12.96
C ILE A 602 -36.62 7.22 -12.39
N HIS A 603 -35.85 6.14 -12.13
CA HIS A 603 -34.42 6.27 -11.83
C HIS A 603 -33.71 7.04 -12.95
N GLU A 604 -32.76 7.90 -12.59
CA GLU A 604 -31.94 8.62 -13.58
C GLU A 604 -31.27 7.67 -14.60
N LYS A 605 -30.68 6.56 -14.13
CA LYS A 605 -30.11 5.52 -15.00
C LYS A 605 -31.14 4.87 -15.95
N CYS A 606 -32.40 4.77 -15.55
CA CYS A 606 -33.46 4.17 -16.36
C CYS A 606 -33.99 5.12 -17.43
N VAL A 607 -33.77 6.43 -17.28
CA VAL A 607 -34.12 7.43 -18.29
C VAL A 607 -33.24 7.26 -19.54
N LEU A 608 -31.95 6.96 -19.35
CA LEU A 608 -30.99 6.75 -20.45
C LEU A 608 -31.28 5.50 -21.28
N VAL A 609 -31.94 4.48 -20.71
CA VAL A 609 -32.28 3.22 -21.41
C VAL A 609 -33.49 3.39 -22.33
N LYS A 610 -34.28 4.46 -22.18
CA LYS A 610 -35.49 4.74 -22.97
C LYS A 610 -35.36 5.89 -23.98
N ASN A 611 -34.20 6.55 -24.04
CA ASN A 611 -33.84 7.41 -25.17
C ASN A 611 -33.17 6.57 -26.25
#